data_AF-A0A4Q8R6E7-F1
#
_entry.id   AF-A0A4Q8R6E7-F1
#
_cell.length_a   1.000
_cell.length_b   1.000
_cell.length_c   1.000
_cell.angle_alpha   90.00
_cell.angle_beta   90.00
_cell.angle_gamma   90.00
#
_symmetry.space_group_name_H-M   'P 1'
#
loop_
_entity.id
_entity.type
_entity.pdbx_description
1 polymer ?
#
loop_
_entity_poly.entity_id
_entity_poly.type
_entity_poly.pdbx_seq_one_letter_code
_entity_poly.pdbx_strand_id
1 'polypeptide(L)'
;MNELAIDRRSASRANICVWVVVVCGVIAVLAANTHLIYVASTSQPACVSHLRQGDARDAPDLYYAAKSSCSPPAIRTSAEGHER
;
A
#
# COMPACT_ATOMS: atom_id res chain seq x y z
N MET A 1 -2.51 39.09 -46.12
CA MET A 1 -1.91 37.74 -46.07
C MET A 1 -1.36 37.34 -44.70
N ASN A 2 -1.20 38.26 -43.73
CA ASN A 2 -0.53 37.96 -42.46
C ASN A 2 -1.50 37.56 -41.32
N GLU A 3 -2.77 37.94 -41.46
CA GLU A 3 -3.80 37.75 -40.42
C GLU A 3 -4.24 36.28 -40.30
N LEU A 4 -4.39 35.57 -41.43
CA LEU A 4 -4.68 34.12 -41.45
C LEU A 4 -3.56 33.25 -40.83
N ALA A 5 -2.33 33.77 -40.79
CA ALA A 5 -1.17 33.07 -40.23
C ALA A 5 -1.05 33.25 -38.70
N ILE A 6 -1.64 34.32 -38.14
CA ILE A 6 -1.64 34.59 -36.69
C ILE A 6 -2.64 33.67 -35.99
N ASP A 7 -3.85 33.50 -36.55
CA ASP A 7 -4.89 32.65 -35.98
C ASP A 7 -4.49 31.16 -35.93
N ARG A 8 -3.87 30.64 -37.00
CA ARG A 8 -3.34 29.25 -36.99
C ARG A 8 -2.25 29.04 -35.95
N ARG A 9 -1.41 30.05 -35.72
CA ARG A 9 -0.29 29.96 -34.78
C ARG A 9 -0.80 30.00 -33.34
N SER A 10 -1.84 30.79 -33.07
CA SER A 10 -2.54 30.80 -31.78
C SER A 10 -3.23 29.46 -31.49
N ALA A 11 -3.98 28.92 -32.45
CA ALA A 11 -4.64 27.62 -32.33
C ALA A 11 -3.64 26.46 -32.12
N SER A 12 -2.51 26.50 -32.82
CA SER A 12 -1.42 25.52 -32.64
C SER A 12 -0.78 25.60 -31.25
N ARG A 13 -0.52 26.82 -30.74
CA ARG A 13 0.03 27.02 -29.40
C ARG A 13 -0.95 26.57 -28.31
N ALA A 14 -2.24 26.86 -28.47
CA ALA A 14 -3.27 26.40 -27.54
C ALA A 14 -3.33 24.87 -27.48
N ASN A 15 -3.31 24.19 -28.63
CA ASN A 15 -3.25 22.72 -28.67
C ASN A 15 -1.97 22.18 -28.01
N ILE A 16 -0.82 22.80 -28.25
CA ILE A 16 0.44 22.40 -27.59
C ILE A 16 0.32 22.55 -26.07
N CYS A 17 -0.23 23.66 -25.57
CA CYS A 17 -0.47 23.86 -24.14
C CYS A 17 -1.38 22.78 -23.55
N VAL A 18 -2.48 22.43 -24.23
CA VAL A 18 -3.37 21.35 -23.79
C VAL A 18 -2.61 20.03 -23.70
N TRP A 19 -1.85 19.66 -24.73
CA TRP A 19 -1.05 18.43 -24.73
C TRP A 19 0.01 18.42 -23.63
N VAL A 20 0.67 19.55 -23.37
CA VAL A 20 1.62 19.67 -22.26
C VAL A 20 0.94 19.39 -20.92
N VAL A 21 -0.23 20.00 -20.67
CA VAL A 21 -0.98 19.78 -19.42
C VAL A 21 -1.41 18.31 -19.29
N VAL A 22 -1.88 17.69 -20.38
CA VAL A 22 -2.25 16.26 -20.39
C VAL A 22 -1.04 15.38 -20.05
N VAL A 23 0.11 15.60 -20.71
CA VAL A 23 1.33 14.83 -20.45
C VAL A 23 1.81 15.01 -19.02
N CYS A 24 1.83 16.25 -18.51
CA CYS A 24 2.17 16.53 -17.12
C CYS A 24 1.23 15.79 -16.14
N GLY A 25 -0.08 15.79 -16.40
CA GLY A 25 -1.06 15.06 -15.60
C GLY A 25 -0.81 13.55 -15.60
N VAL A 26 -0.54 12.96 -16.77
CA VAL A 26 -0.20 11.53 -16.91
C VAL A 26 1.07 11.19 -16.12
N ILE A 27 2.12 12.00 -16.25
CA ILE A 27 3.37 11.81 -15.51
C ILE A 27 3.12 11.87 -13.99
N ALA A 28 2.34 12.83 -13.52
CA ALA A 28 2.03 12.97 -12.10
C ALA A 28 1.31 11.73 -11.54
N VAL A 29 0.32 11.22 -12.27
CA VAL A 29 -0.42 9.99 -11.87
C VAL A 29 0.52 8.78 -11.85
N LEU A 30 1.36 8.61 -12.88
CA LEU A 30 2.32 7.50 -12.92
C LEU A 30 3.33 7.57 -11.77
N ALA A 31 3.86 8.76 -11.47
CA ALA A 31 4.79 8.97 -10.38
C ALA A 31 4.17 8.66 -9.01
N ALA A 32 2.94 9.14 -8.76
CA ALA A 32 2.21 8.87 -7.53
C ALA A 32 1.98 7.35 -7.33
N ASN A 33 1.52 6.66 -8.36
CA ASN A 33 1.28 5.22 -8.27
C ASN A 33 2.58 4.42 -8.12
N THR A 34 3.65 4.81 -8.81
CA THR A 34 4.98 4.20 -8.65
C THR A 34 5.50 4.36 -7.22
N HIS A 35 5.27 5.53 -6.61
CA HIS A 35 5.65 5.77 -5.23
C HIS A 35 4.91 4.85 -4.24
N LEU A 36 3.62 4.58 -4.47
CA LEU A 36 2.86 3.63 -3.64
C LEU A 36 3.43 2.21 -3.71
N ILE A 37 3.80 1.75 -4.91
CA ILE A 37 4.44 0.44 -5.11
C ILE A 37 5.81 0.40 -4.39
N TYR A 38 6.59 1.47 -4.49
CA TYR A 38 7.86 1.60 -3.78
C TYR A 38 7.66 1.51 -2.26
N VAL A 39 6.71 2.26 -1.68
CA VAL A 39 6.42 2.20 -0.25
C VAL A 39 5.97 0.80 0.17
N ALA A 40 5.06 0.17 -0.58
CA ALA A 40 4.57 -1.17 -0.27
C ALA A 40 5.68 -2.23 -0.28
N SER A 41 6.66 -2.11 -1.18
CA SER A 41 7.78 -3.04 -1.26
C SER A 41 8.91 -2.74 -0.27
N THR A 42 9.13 -1.48 0.09
CA THR A 42 10.24 -1.06 0.97
C THR A 42 9.90 -1.07 2.45
N SER A 43 8.62 -1.14 2.84
CA SER A 43 8.19 -1.07 4.24
C SER A 43 8.46 -2.34 5.08
N GLN A 44 9.54 -3.08 4.80
CA GLN A 44 9.97 -4.30 5.50
C GLN A 44 9.05 -5.53 5.28
N PRO A 45 9.23 -6.26 4.17
CA PRO A 45 8.67 -7.62 4.02
C PRO A 45 9.52 -8.70 4.69
N ALA A 46 10.60 -8.32 5.39
CA ALA A 46 11.37 -9.25 6.18
C ALA A 46 10.54 -9.65 7.40
N CYS A 47 9.83 -10.77 7.27
CA CYS A 47 9.30 -11.49 8.42
C CYS A 47 10.51 -11.86 9.29
N VAL A 48 10.79 -11.04 10.31
CA VAL A 48 11.73 -11.45 11.35
C VAL A 48 11.18 -12.73 11.97
N SER A 49 12.05 -13.65 12.39
CA SER A 49 11.64 -14.91 13.00
C SER A 49 10.91 -14.63 14.32
N HIS A 50 9.61 -14.37 14.24
CA HIS A 50 8.77 -14.14 15.40
C HIS A 50 8.50 -15.50 16.05
N LEU A 51 8.98 -15.70 17.26
CA LEU A 51 8.60 -16.86 18.03
C LEU A 51 7.17 -16.68 18.53
N ARG A 52 6.47 -17.80 18.70
CA ARG A 52 5.13 -17.81 19.28
C ARG A 52 5.24 -17.39 20.75
N GLN A 53 4.23 -16.68 21.27
CA GLN A 53 4.25 -16.13 22.63
C GLN A 53 4.44 -17.18 23.75
N GLY A 54 4.33 -18.48 23.45
CA GLY A 54 4.65 -19.58 24.37
C GLY A 54 6.12 -20.02 24.38
N ASP A 55 6.84 -19.80 23.28
CA ASP A 55 8.25 -20.21 23.12
C ASP A 55 9.22 -19.16 23.65
N ALA A 56 8.68 -18.02 24.15
CA ALA A 56 9.44 -16.85 24.58
C ALA A 56 10.21 -16.97 25.88
N ARG A 57 9.92 -18.03 26.65
CA ARG A 57 10.45 -18.21 28.00
C ARG A 57 11.97 -18.42 28.01
N ASP A 58 12.55 -18.92 26.91
CA ASP A 58 13.96 -19.33 26.84
C ASP A 58 14.87 -18.41 26.00
N ALA A 59 14.33 -17.35 25.37
CA ALA A 59 15.14 -16.48 24.52
C ALA A 59 14.78 -14.98 24.68
N PRO A 60 15.45 -14.27 25.61
CA PRO A 60 15.17 -12.86 25.93
C PRO A 60 15.55 -11.86 24.82
N ASP A 61 16.34 -12.29 23.82
CA ASP A 61 16.81 -11.45 22.70
C ASP A 61 16.01 -11.59 21.39
N LEU A 62 14.87 -12.31 21.42
CA LEU A 62 14.05 -12.55 20.23
C LEU A 62 12.77 -11.69 20.22
N TYR A 63 12.29 -11.38 19.02
CA TYR A 63 11.07 -10.59 18.83
C TYR A 63 9.85 -11.51 18.86
N TYR A 64 8.85 -11.18 19.68
CA TYR A 64 7.61 -11.94 19.80
C TYR A 64 6.42 -11.10 19.35
N ALA A 65 5.41 -11.74 18.76
CA ALA A 65 4.16 -11.07 18.47
C ALA A 65 3.52 -10.54 19.76
N ALA A 66 3.02 -9.31 19.74
CA ALA A 66 2.29 -8.74 20.86
C ALA A 66 0.99 -9.51 21.12
N LYS A 67 0.56 -9.58 22.39
CA LYS A 67 -0.67 -10.28 22.80
C LYS A 67 -1.88 -9.59 22.16
N SER A 68 -2.67 -10.33 21.38
CA SER A 68 -3.91 -9.79 20.82
C SER A 68 -4.89 -9.41 21.94
N SER A 69 -5.49 -8.23 21.85
CA SER A 69 -6.54 -7.79 22.79
C SER A 69 -7.88 -8.52 22.60
N CYS A 70 -8.00 -9.35 21.56
CA CYS A 70 -9.18 -10.18 21.35
C CYS A 70 -9.34 -11.17 22.52
N SER A 71 -10.48 -11.11 23.19
CA SER A 71 -10.96 -12.25 23.98
C SER A 71 -11.58 -13.22 22.99
N PRO A 72 -10.98 -14.40 22.71
CA PRO A 72 -11.68 -15.40 21.93
C PRO A 72 -13.00 -15.71 22.66
N PRO A 73 -14.15 -15.72 21.96
CA PRO A 73 -15.38 -16.17 22.58
C PRO A 73 -15.12 -17.57 23.12
N ALA A 74 -15.48 -17.80 24.39
CA ALA A 74 -15.39 -19.12 24.99
C ALA A 74 -16.15 -20.07 24.07
N ILE A 75 -15.41 -20.89 23.31
CA ILE A 75 -15.99 -22.05 22.66
C ILE A 75 -16.50 -22.88 23.83
N ARG A 76 -17.81 -22.81 24.08
CA ARG A 76 -18.47 -23.80 24.91
C ARG A 76 -18.25 -25.09 24.17
N THR A 77 -17.31 -25.90 24.63
CA THR A 77 -17.24 -27.32 24.30
C THR A 77 -18.52 -27.94 24.85
N SER A 78 -19.60 -27.80 24.10
CA SER A 78 -20.78 -28.65 24.19
C SER A 78 -20.40 -30.01 23.61
N ALA A 79 -19.51 -30.70 24.31
CA ALA A 79 -19.31 -32.13 24.19
C ALA A 79 -19.38 -32.66 25.63
N GLU A 80 -20.58 -32.53 26.19
CA GLU A 80 -21.06 -33.37 27.26
C GLU A 80 -21.06 -34.82 26.75
N GLY A 81 -20.38 -35.69 27.50
CA GLY A 81 -20.46 -37.14 27.33
C GLY A 81 -19.11 -37.82 27.11
N HIS A 82 -18.47 -38.25 28.20
CA HIS A 82 -18.24 -39.67 28.50
C HIS A 82 -17.33 -39.82 29.72
N GLU A 83 -17.90 -39.79 30.92
CA GLU A 83 -17.34 -40.48 32.08
C GLU A 83 -18.01 -41.86 32.17
N ARG A 84 -17.22 -42.93 32.01
CA ARG A 84 -17.26 -44.25 32.68
C ARG A 84 -16.64 -45.33 31.78
#